data_AF-A0A2S5ZFL3-F1
#
_entry.id   AF-A0A2S5ZFL3-F1
#
_cell.length_a   1.000
_cell.length_b   1.000
_cell.length_c   1.000
_cell.angle_alpha   90.00
_cell.angle_beta   90.00
_cell.angle_gamma   90.00
#
_symmetry.space_group_name_H-M   'P 1'
#
loop_
_entity.id
_entity.type
_entity.pdbx_description
1 polymer ?
#
loop_
_entity_poly.entity_id
_entity_poly.type
_entity_poly.pdbx_seq_one_letter_code
_entity_poly.pdbx_strand_id
1 'polypeptide(L)'
;MTITSDQIVLSESEVMADTDDGGGRMSGRLVVSGEINNTFPDISRVDRVYGRVNLRKLYLFVNAANTDTLLGAHTIVSQRAKDPNVFVLLFNTNSHTDRRIDAQDRIESYVVASTEAPFWLWGRQLAGQRAIQALAQTRNQQDPEPGQIFVLEDLDTGNSQYVRVTGVDIEQQTFTKDRGSYGYYNYQLKTYTIELAQPLAFDFQGSDPDPTGNLNSDMKILKTQVADAAKYFGASPLAAPAAVGDRTITVENVFAPLVPSAQSENAITDQAAGAQAAIIRPASNNPITISNISGVTTGPNGEGIYHAGRAITPGTLQITGSNGEYEDQGGKLVHTGGSNRLDEENSIVDYVNGEIRAFYSGGSASYGTTLTFVPGAVVNQQTKQASLEVNQQTRSLTWVFQTEPKAAEATLTVEYRAQGSWYLIRDNGGGELSGDGTGTLDYATGTVNFTLAALPDAGTEIIVAWGEKQGTVIEAGATIPDTPTIRFEVGETVTG
;
A
#
# COMPACT_ATOMS: atom_id res chain seq x y z
N MET A 1 -46.30 7.19 38.27
CA MET A 1 -45.38 7.62 39.34
C MET A 1 -43.99 7.78 38.74
N THR A 2 -43.22 8.80 39.14
CA THR A 2 -41.92 9.07 38.49
C THR A 2 -40.90 7.98 38.82
N ILE A 3 -40.22 7.44 37.80
CA ILE A 3 -39.05 6.57 37.98
C ILE A 3 -37.91 7.43 38.55
N THR A 4 -37.34 7.04 39.69
CA THR A 4 -36.21 7.74 40.31
C THR A 4 -34.88 7.16 39.87
N SER A 5 -33.79 7.93 40.00
CA SER A 5 -32.43 7.48 39.64
C SER A 5 -32.02 6.18 40.34
N ASP A 6 -32.47 6.01 41.58
CA ASP A 6 -32.11 4.85 42.41
C ASP A 6 -32.77 3.55 41.93
N GLN A 7 -33.80 3.66 41.08
CA GLN A 7 -34.48 2.52 40.47
C GLN A 7 -33.81 2.07 39.17
N ILE A 8 -32.85 2.84 38.63
CA ILE A 8 -32.08 2.46 37.45
C ILE A 8 -30.83 1.71 37.93
N VAL A 9 -30.83 0.40 37.76
CA VAL A 9 -29.79 -0.49 38.30
C VAL A 9 -29.16 -1.33 37.20
N LEU A 10 -27.96 -1.83 37.46
CA LEU A 10 -27.30 -2.81 36.60
C LEU A 10 -27.63 -4.21 37.09
N SER A 11 -28.01 -5.09 36.17
CA SER A 11 -28.24 -6.51 36.44
C SER A 11 -27.15 -7.39 35.82
N GLU A 12 -26.85 -8.50 36.50
CA GLU A 12 -25.93 -9.53 36.04
C GLU A 12 -26.52 -10.32 34.85
N SER A 13 -25.65 -10.90 34.05
CA SER A 13 -26.04 -11.92 33.08
C SER A 13 -26.24 -13.30 33.74
N GLU A 14 -26.90 -14.21 33.03
CA GLU A 14 -27.16 -15.59 33.47
C GLU A 14 -25.89 -16.29 33.94
N VAL A 15 -24.79 -16.11 33.19
CA VAL A 15 -23.48 -16.64 33.53
C VAL A 15 -22.46 -15.50 33.61
N MET A 16 -22.19 -15.03 34.82
CA MET A 16 -21.09 -14.11 35.11
C MET A 16 -19.74 -14.85 35.19
N ALA A 17 -19.35 -15.57 34.14
CA ALA A 17 -18.02 -16.21 34.01
C ALA A 17 -17.24 -15.68 32.78
N ASP A 18 -15.91 -15.69 32.85
CA ASP A 18 -15.01 -15.39 31.72
C ASP A 18 -14.65 -16.71 31.02
N THR A 19 -15.69 -17.42 30.61
CA THR A 19 -15.65 -18.69 29.88
C THR A 19 -16.49 -18.54 28.62
N ASP A 20 -16.39 -19.45 27.66
CA ASP A 20 -17.11 -19.34 26.38
C ASP A 20 -18.63 -19.23 26.55
N ASP A 21 -19.18 -19.87 27.59
CA ASP A 21 -20.59 -19.79 27.97
C ASP A 21 -20.99 -18.52 28.76
N GLY A 22 -20.04 -17.62 29.06
CA GLY A 22 -20.29 -16.38 29.79
C GLY A 22 -21.28 -15.47 29.05
N GLY A 23 -22.16 -14.78 29.78
CA GLY A 23 -23.23 -13.97 29.20
C GLY A 23 -24.59 -14.68 29.27
N GLY A 24 -25.37 -14.64 28.17
CA GLY A 24 -26.72 -15.20 28.13
C GLY A 24 -27.78 -14.23 28.65
N ARG A 25 -28.94 -14.72 29.11
CA ARG A 25 -30.11 -13.88 29.46
C ARG A 25 -29.87 -13.00 30.69
N MET A 26 -30.73 -12.00 30.90
CA MET A 26 -30.69 -11.18 32.11
C MET A 26 -31.06 -12.03 33.33
N SER A 27 -30.23 -11.96 34.38
CA SER A 27 -30.50 -12.56 35.69
C SER A 27 -31.35 -11.63 36.55
N GLY A 28 -31.96 -12.17 37.61
CA GLY A 28 -32.59 -11.37 38.67
C GLY A 28 -31.59 -10.81 39.70
N ARG A 29 -30.30 -11.15 39.56
CA ARG A 29 -29.22 -10.70 40.45
C ARG A 29 -28.72 -9.32 40.04
N LEU A 30 -28.75 -8.39 40.97
CA LEU A 30 -28.34 -7.00 40.73
C LEU A 30 -26.88 -6.78 41.09
N VAL A 31 -26.19 -5.98 40.28
CA VAL A 31 -24.86 -5.47 40.59
C VAL A 31 -25.02 -4.34 41.61
N VAL A 32 -24.81 -4.66 42.88
CA VAL A 32 -24.78 -3.71 44.00
C VAL A 32 -23.71 -2.64 43.79
N SER A 33 -24.10 -1.37 43.93
CA SER A 33 -23.21 -0.22 43.83
C SER A 33 -22.25 -0.15 45.02
N GLY A 34 -20.97 0.14 44.76
CA GLY A 34 -19.93 0.30 45.78
C GLY A 34 -19.28 -1.00 46.26
N GLU A 35 -19.83 -2.17 45.92
CA GLU A 35 -19.21 -3.46 46.19
C GLU A 35 -18.02 -3.70 45.27
N ILE A 36 -16.89 -4.07 45.87
CA ILE A 36 -15.65 -4.35 45.14
C ILE A 36 -15.73 -5.76 44.55
N ASN A 37 -15.18 -5.94 43.35
CA ASN A 37 -15.13 -7.22 42.64
C ASN A 37 -16.49 -7.85 42.30
N ASN A 38 -17.52 -7.02 42.23
CA ASN A 38 -18.87 -7.47 41.90
C ASN A 38 -19.00 -7.91 40.43
N THR A 39 -18.36 -7.17 39.53
CA THR A 39 -18.43 -7.38 38.08
C THR A 39 -17.24 -8.14 37.51
N PHE A 40 -16.04 -7.84 38.02
CA PHE A 40 -14.79 -8.48 37.61
C PHE A 40 -14.04 -8.94 38.86
N PRO A 41 -13.43 -10.12 38.84
CA PRO A 41 -12.57 -10.56 39.94
C PRO A 41 -11.28 -9.74 40.00
N ASP A 42 -10.55 -9.87 41.11
CA ASP A 42 -9.22 -9.29 41.26
C ASP A 42 -8.26 -9.76 40.15
N ILE A 43 -7.39 -8.84 39.72
CA ILE A 43 -6.40 -9.11 38.69
C ILE A 43 -5.22 -9.85 39.31
N SER A 44 -4.88 -11.02 38.78
CA SER A 44 -3.72 -11.79 39.28
C SER A 44 -2.39 -11.18 38.82
N ARG A 45 -1.30 -11.51 39.52
CA ARG A 45 0.05 -11.08 39.14
C ARG A 45 0.48 -11.63 37.78
N VAL A 46 -0.02 -12.81 37.41
CA VAL A 46 0.25 -13.47 36.14
C VAL A 46 -0.47 -12.75 35.01
N ASP A 47 -1.74 -12.40 35.19
CA ASP A 47 -2.52 -11.62 34.22
C ASP A 47 -1.87 -10.26 33.94
N ARG A 48 -1.20 -9.70 34.95
CA ARG A 48 -0.48 -8.42 34.85
C ARG A 48 0.80 -8.50 34.01
N VAL A 49 1.42 -9.67 33.90
CA VAL A 49 2.65 -9.89 33.12
C VAL A 49 2.33 -10.31 31.69
N TYR A 50 1.40 -11.26 31.52
CA TYR A 50 1.05 -11.78 30.19
C TYR A 50 0.02 -10.93 29.45
N GLY A 51 -0.72 -10.08 30.18
CA GLY A 51 -1.90 -9.42 29.66
C GLY A 51 -3.08 -10.40 29.59
N ARG A 52 -4.28 -9.91 29.88
CA ARG A 52 -5.52 -10.68 29.77
C ARG A 52 -6.66 -9.78 29.32
N VAL A 53 -7.57 -10.35 28.53
CA VAL A 53 -8.83 -9.71 28.13
C VAL A 53 -9.97 -10.43 28.84
N ASN A 54 -10.80 -9.68 29.56
CA ASN A 54 -11.99 -10.19 30.23
C ASN A 54 -13.24 -9.53 29.63
N LEU A 55 -14.26 -10.32 29.33
CA LEU A 55 -15.51 -9.82 28.77
C LEU A 55 -16.67 -10.15 29.72
N ARG A 56 -17.54 -9.16 29.97
CA ARG A 56 -18.72 -9.30 30.83
C ARG A 56 -19.93 -8.65 30.19
N LYS A 57 -21.04 -9.38 30.21
CA LYS A 57 -22.34 -8.83 29.80
C LYS A 57 -23.12 -8.34 31.02
N LEU A 58 -23.62 -7.11 30.91
CA LEU A 58 -24.45 -6.45 31.92
C LEU A 58 -25.71 -5.90 31.27
N TYR A 59 -26.77 -5.81 32.06
CA TYR A 59 -28.06 -5.28 31.63
C TYR A 59 -28.41 -4.03 32.41
N LEU A 60 -28.93 -3.03 31.71
CA LEU A 60 -29.60 -1.91 32.36
C LEU A 60 -31.04 -2.31 32.66
N PHE A 61 -31.41 -2.27 33.94
CA PHE A 61 -32.73 -2.71 34.42
C PHE A 61 -33.39 -1.62 35.25
N VAL A 62 -34.68 -1.39 35.02
CA VAL A 62 -35.49 -0.50 35.84
C VAL A 62 -36.19 -1.33 36.92
N ASN A 63 -35.69 -1.23 38.14
CA ASN A 63 -36.25 -1.90 39.31
C ASN A 63 -37.32 -1.03 39.97
N ALA A 64 -38.48 -0.94 39.32
CA ALA A 64 -39.64 -0.22 39.83
C ALA A 64 -40.90 -1.08 39.77
N ALA A 65 -41.77 -0.97 40.79
CA ALA A 65 -43.02 -1.72 40.88
C ALA A 65 -44.17 -1.08 40.07
N ASN A 66 -43.87 -0.12 39.19
CA ASN A 66 -44.82 0.58 38.33
C ASN A 66 -44.69 0.14 36.87
N THR A 67 -45.68 0.52 36.05
CA THR A 67 -45.72 0.24 34.61
C THR A 67 -45.39 1.49 33.78
N ASP A 68 -44.76 2.49 34.38
CA ASP A 68 -44.39 3.73 33.70
C ASP A 68 -43.22 3.48 32.74
N THR A 69 -43.29 4.05 31.54
CA THR A 69 -42.30 3.78 30.48
C THR A 69 -41.10 4.73 30.59
N LEU A 70 -39.89 4.18 30.68
CA LEU A 70 -38.66 4.96 30.52
C LEU A 70 -38.36 5.14 29.03
N LEU A 71 -38.38 6.39 28.56
CA LEU A 71 -38.22 6.72 27.13
C LEU A 71 -36.78 6.55 26.61
N GLY A 72 -35.79 6.53 27.51
CA GLY A 72 -34.40 6.35 27.13
C GLY A 72 -33.48 6.36 28.33
N ALA A 73 -32.41 5.58 28.24
CA ALA A 73 -31.33 5.58 29.21
C ALA A 73 -30.01 5.33 28.50
N HIS A 74 -28.93 5.87 29.08
CA HIS A 74 -27.58 5.75 28.56
C HIS A 74 -26.66 5.24 29.67
N THR A 75 -25.66 4.47 29.27
CA THR A 75 -24.59 4.02 30.18
C THR A 75 -23.29 4.67 29.72
N ILE A 76 -22.52 5.19 30.67
CA ILE A 76 -21.22 5.82 30.40
C ILE A 76 -20.17 5.24 31.33
N VAL A 77 -18.93 5.19 30.87
CA VAL A 77 -17.76 5.05 31.74
C VAL A 77 -17.35 6.45 32.16
N SER A 78 -17.52 6.79 33.44
CA SER A 78 -17.22 8.13 33.94
C SER A 78 -15.76 8.34 34.29
N GLN A 79 -15.07 7.27 34.74
CA GLN A 79 -13.69 7.33 35.20
C GLN A 79 -12.93 6.08 34.77
N ARG A 80 -11.68 6.28 34.33
CA ARG A 80 -10.75 5.19 34.03
C ARG A 80 -10.27 4.52 35.33
N ALA A 81 -9.82 3.26 35.22
CA ALA A 81 -9.12 2.59 36.31
C ALA A 81 -7.92 3.42 36.80
N LYS A 82 -7.64 3.37 38.11
CA LYS A 82 -6.47 4.05 38.71
C LYS A 82 -5.14 3.45 38.24
N ASP A 83 -5.14 2.19 37.82
CA ASP A 83 -3.98 1.54 37.24
C ASP A 83 -3.86 1.93 35.75
N PRO A 84 -2.73 2.54 35.32
CA PRO A 84 -2.55 2.95 33.93
C PRO A 84 -2.56 1.77 32.94
N ASN A 85 -2.29 0.54 33.38
CA ASN A 85 -2.27 -0.63 32.50
C ASN A 85 -3.64 -1.32 32.38
N VAL A 86 -4.68 -0.78 33.04
CA VAL A 86 -6.04 -1.31 32.97
C VAL A 86 -6.92 -0.37 32.15
N PHE A 87 -7.49 -0.91 31.09
CA PHE A 87 -8.40 -0.20 30.20
C PHE A 87 -9.79 -0.84 30.28
N VAL A 88 -10.82 0.01 30.31
CA VAL A 88 -12.21 -0.42 30.37
C VAL A 88 -12.95 0.24 29.22
N LEU A 89 -13.58 -0.59 28.39
CA LEU A 89 -14.33 -0.17 27.22
C LEU A 89 -15.71 -0.83 27.25
N LEU A 90 -16.72 -0.08 26.83
CA LEU A 90 -18.08 -0.57 26.58
C LEU A 90 -18.26 -0.74 25.08
N PHE A 91 -18.91 -1.83 24.69
CA PHE A 91 -19.36 -2.05 23.32
C PHE A 91 -20.70 -2.77 23.37
N ASN A 92 -21.39 -2.82 22.23
CA ASN A 92 -22.68 -3.48 22.10
C ASN A 92 -22.65 -4.43 20.89
N THR A 93 -23.17 -5.64 21.09
CA THR A 93 -23.38 -6.65 20.04
C THR A 93 -24.76 -6.54 19.38
N ASN A 94 -25.63 -5.65 19.89
CA ASN A 94 -27.05 -5.49 19.55
C ASN A 94 -27.90 -6.76 19.80
N SER A 95 -27.38 -7.70 20.60
CA SER A 95 -28.10 -8.91 20.99
C SER A 95 -28.50 -8.86 22.46
N HIS A 96 -29.72 -9.31 22.75
CA HIS A 96 -30.17 -9.44 24.13
C HIS A 96 -29.67 -10.76 24.76
N THR A 97 -29.15 -11.73 24.03
CA THR A 97 -28.81 -13.06 24.59
C THR A 97 -27.47 -13.61 24.11
N ASP A 98 -26.63 -12.78 23.51
CA ASP A 98 -25.26 -13.15 23.14
C ASP A 98 -24.45 -13.67 24.33
N ARG A 99 -23.56 -14.58 23.97
CA ARG A 99 -22.53 -15.13 24.85
C ARG A 99 -21.18 -14.51 24.53
N ARG A 100 -20.19 -14.84 25.36
CA ARG A 100 -18.82 -14.37 25.23
C ARG A 100 -18.22 -14.70 23.87
N ILE A 101 -18.51 -15.90 23.33
CA ILE A 101 -18.02 -16.31 22.01
C ILE A 101 -18.54 -15.39 20.90
N ASP A 102 -19.84 -15.08 20.89
CA ASP A 102 -20.43 -14.19 19.88
C ASP A 102 -19.85 -12.76 19.98
N ALA A 103 -19.58 -12.31 21.21
CA ALA A 103 -18.98 -11.02 21.48
C ALA A 103 -17.49 -10.98 21.07
N GLN A 104 -16.77 -12.08 21.26
CA GLN A 104 -15.39 -12.26 20.82
C GLN A 104 -15.31 -12.25 19.30
N ASP A 105 -16.14 -13.03 18.60
CA ASP A 105 -16.20 -13.06 17.14
C ASP A 105 -16.49 -11.67 16.57
N ARG A 106 -17.34 -10.89 17.25
CA ARG A 106 -17.62 -9.50 16.85
C ARG A 106 -16.46 -8.54 17.09
N ILE A 107 -15.65 -8.77 18.12
CA ILE A 107 -14.41 -8.03 18.37
C ILE A 107 -13.34 -8.41 17.32
N GLU A 108 -13.25 -9.69 16.97
CA GLU A 108 -12.23 -10.24 16.05
C GLU A 108 -12.55 -9.94 14.57
N SER A 109 -13.83 -9.84 14.21
CA SER A 109 -14.28 -9.42 12.87
C SER A 109 -14.02 -7.94 12.53
N TYR A 110 -13.14 -7.27 13.27
CA TYR A 110 -12.66 -5.89 13.03
C TYR A 110 -12.06 -5.70 11.62
N VAL A 111 -11.65 -6.79 11.00
CA VAL A 111 -10.85 -6.81 9.79
C VAL A 111 -11.60 -7.63 8.74
N VAL A 112 -12.06 -6.98 7.67
CA VAL A 112 -12.79 -7.64 6.58
C VAL A 112 -11.88 -7.73 5.36
N ALA A 113 -11.94 -8.85 4.63
CA ALA A 113 -11.25 -8.97 3.36
C ALA A 113 -11.75 -7.91 2.37
N SER A 114 -10.84 -7.19 1.72
CA SER A 114 -11.14 -6.06 0.83
C SER A 114 -10.81 -6.39 -0.62
N THR A 115 -9.57 -6.13 -1.04
CA THR A 115 -9.07 -6.30 -2.40
C THR A 115 -7.89 -7.23 -2.42
N GLU A 116 -7.59 -7.83 -3.57
CA GLU A 116 -6.43 -8.70 -3.74
C GLU A 116 -5.12 -7.92 -3.55
N ALA A 117 -4.19 -8.51 -2.81
CA ALA A 117 -2.85 -7.99 -2.65
C ALA A 117 -2.08 -8.11 -3.98
N PRO A 118 -1.13 -7.20 -4.27
CA PRO A 118 -0.39 -7.22 -5.53
C PRO A 118 0.60 -8.40 -5.64
N PHE A 119 0.74 -9.23 -4.61
CA PHE A 119 1.63 -10.39 -4.56
C PHE A 119 0.83 -11.67 -4.29
N TRP A 120 1.36 -12.81 -4.71
CA TRP A 120 0.72 -14.12 -4.60
C TRP A 120 1.61 -15.12 -3.85
N LEU A 121 1.00 -16.17 -3.31
CA LEU A 121 1.71 -17.21 -2.56
C LEU A 121 2.58 -18.04 -3.49
N TRP A 122 3.81 -18.34 -3.07
CA TRP A 122 4.74 -19.19 -3.82
C TRP A 122 4.83 -20.58 -3.19
N GLY A 123 4.65 -21.59 -4.03
CA GLY A 123 4.77 -22.99 -3.63
C GLY A 123 3.75 -23.41 -2.57
N ARG A 124 3.99 -24.54 -1.93
CA ARG A 124 3.07 -25.10 -0.92
C ARG A 124 3.45 -24.64 0.49
N GLN A 125 2.53 -23.97 1.16
CA GLN A 125 2.65 -23.58 2.56
C GLN A 125 1.85 -24.56 3.42
N LEU A 126 2.48 -25.09 4.46
CA LEU A 126 1.90 -26.15 5.29
C LEU A 126 1.39 -25.59 6.61
N ALA A 127 0.32 -26.21 7.12
CA ALA A 127 -0.19 -25.96 8.46
C ALA A 127 0.94 -26.12 9.49
N GLY A 128 1.01 -25.18 10.43
CA GLY A 128 2.05 -25.08 11.44
C GLY A 128 3.23 -24.17 11.08
N GLN A 129 3.39 -23.79 9.80
CA GLN A 129 4.43 -22.84 9.41
C GLN A 129 4.15 -21.44 9.94
N ARG A 130 5.22 -20.73 10.33
CA ARG A 130 5.19 -19.34 10.82
C ARG A 130 5.80 -18.34 9.84
N ALA A 131 6.10 -18.79 8.64
CA ALA A 131 6.53 -17.93 7.55
C ALA A 131 5.89 -18.44 6.27
N ILE A 132 5.51 -17.53 5.39
CA ILE A 132 5.03 -17.84 4.05
C ILE A 132 5.95 -17.21 3.01
N GLN A 133 6.06 -17.88 1.87
CA GLN A 133 6.75 -17.33 0.72
C GLN A 133 5.74 -16.76 -0.26
N ALA A 134 6.03 -15.55 -0.76
CA ALA A 134 5.22 -14.89 -1.76
C ALA A 134 6.09 -14.32 -2.87
N LEU A 135 5.50 -14.17 -4.06
CA LEU A 135 6.14 -13.59 -5.23
C LEU A 135 5.38 -12.33 -5.66
N ALA A 136 6.15 -11.36 -6.13
CA ALA A 136 5.67 -10.11 -6.68
C ALA A 136 6.38 -9.80 -7.99
N GLN A 137 5.71 -9.03 -8.84
CA GLN A 137 6.37 -8.44 -9.98
C GLN A 137 7.33 -7.35 -9.52
N THR A 138 8.47 -7.24 -10.20
CA THR A 138 9.52 -6.26 -9.85
C THR A 138 9.07 -4.81 -10.03
N ARG A 139 8.01 -4.55 -10.81
CA ARG A 139 7.48 -3.20 -11.06
C ARG A 139 6.28 -2.86 -10.18
N ASN A 140 6.34 -1.67 -9.59
CA ASN A 140 5.18 -0.87 -9.17
C ASN A 140 4.26 -1.50 -8.10
N GLN A 141 4.83 -2.21 -7.12
CA GLN A 141 4.06 -2.84 -6.04
C GLN A 141 4.50 -2.33 -4.66
N GLN A 142 3.52 -2.00 -3.82
CA GLN A 142 3.71 -1.72 -2.40
C GLN A 142 4.16 -3.02 -1.72
N ASP A 143 5.35 -2.98 -1.13
CA ASP A 143 5.88 -4.10 -0.36
C ASP A 143 5.07 -4.27 0.95
N PRO A 144 4.85 -5.51 1.43
CA PRO A 144 4.12 -5.73 2.68
C PRO A 144 4.91 -5.16 3.86
N GLU A 145 4.21 -4.49 4.78
CA GLU A 145 4.83 -3.88 5.95
C GLU A 145 4.58 -4.74 7.21
N PRO A 146 5.56 -4.82 8.13
CA PRO A 146 5.36 -5.40 9.45
C PRO A 146 4.17 -4.75 10.16
N GLY A 147 3.28 -5.58 10.73
CA GLY A 147 2.09 -5.15 11.44
C GLY A 147 0.80 -5.18 10.61
N GLN A 148 0.88 -5.29 9.27
CA GLN A 148 -0.29 -5.47 8.41
C GLN A 148 -0.94 -6.84 8.62
N ILE A 149 -2.24 -6.92 8.32
CA ILE A 149 -3.03 -8.14 8.37
C ILE A 149 -3.47 -8.47 6.95
N PHE A 150 -3.28 -9.72 6.55
CA PHE A 150 -3.77 -10.26 5.28
C PHE A 150 -4.73 -11.42 5.55
N VAL A 151 -5.59 -11.71 4.58
CA VAL A 151 -6.40 -12.94 4.58
C VAL A 151 -5.87 -13.85 3.50
N LEU A 152 -5.52 -15.07 3.87
CA LEU A 152 -5.27 -16.15 2.92
C LEU A 152 -6.61 -16.85 2.68
N GLU A 153 -7.06 -16.86 1.44
CA GLU A 153 -8.30 -17.52 1.03
C GLU A 153 -8.01 -18.54 -0.06
N ASP A 154 -8.42 -19.77 0.18
CA ASP A 154 -8.44 -20.85 -0.81
C ASP A 154 -9.90 -21.08 -1.23
N LEU A 155 -10.22 -20.72 -2.48
CA LEU A 155 -11.55 -20.84 -3.07
C LEU A 155 -11.95 -22.29 -3.39
N ASP A 156 -10.99 -23.22 -3.51
CA ASP A 156 -11.29 -24.63 -3.82
C ASP A 156 -11.75 -25.37 -2.56
N THR A 157 -11.03 -25.19 -1.44
CA THR A 157 -11.43 -25.76 -0.14
C THR A 157 -12.40 -24.89 0.66
N GLY A 158 -12.53 -23.60 0.33
CA GLY A 158 -13.30 -22.62 1.11
C GLY A 158 -12.64 -22.23 2.44
N ASN A 159 -11.35 -22.52 2.60
CA ASN A 159 -10.60 -22.21 3.81
C ASN A 159 -10.14 -20.75 3.78
N SER A 160 -10.39 -20.01 4.87
CA SER A 160 -9.90 -18.64 5.04
C SER A 160 -9.19 -18.48 6.37
N GLN A 161 -8.06 -17.77 6.37
CA GLN A 161 -7.30 -17.48 7.58
C GLN A 161 -6.73 -16.06 7.57
N TYR A 162 -6.96 -15.35 8.68
CA TYR A 162 -6.32 -14.06 8.95
C TYR A 162 -4.89 -14.28 9.46
N VAL A 163 -3.92 -13.64 8.79
CA VAL A 163 -2.51 -13.74 9.13
C VAL A 163 -1.95 -12.34 9.37
N ARG A 164 -1.32 -12.15 10.54
CA ARG A 164 -0.66 -10.90 10.90
C ARG A 164 0.84 -11.00 10.61
N VAL A 165 1.34 -10.03 9.85
CA VAL A 165 2.76 -9.94 9.48
C VAL A 165 3.58 -9.37 10.63
N THR A 166 4.71 -10.00 10.92
CA THR A 166 5.67 -9.59 11.96
C THR A 166 6.99 -9.10 11.38
N GLY A 167 7.39 -9.65 10.23
CA GLY A 167 8.60 -9.29 9.50
C GLY A 167 8.45 -9.65 8.04
N VAL A 168 9.20 -8.96 7.18
CA VAL A 168 9.23 -9.22 5.73
C VAL A 168 10.68 -9.09 5.26
N ASP A 169 11.22 -10.18 4.74
CA ASP A 169 12.48 -10.16 4.00
C ASP A 169 12.19 -10.11 2.50
N ILE A 170 12.86 -9.19 1.80
CA ILE A 170 12.65 -8.91 0.38
C ILE A 170 13.93 -9.24 -0.38
N GLU A 171 13.84 -10.16 -1.33
CA GLU A 171 14.94 -10.51 -2.24
C GLU A 171 14.48 -10.40 -3.70
N GLN A 172 15.40 -10.12 -4.62
CA GLN A 172 15.13 -10.20 -6.05
C GLN A 172 15.78 -11.46 -6.61
N GLN A 173 14.96 -12.37 -7.15
CA GLN A 173 15.44 -13.62 -7.70
C GLN A 173 15.16 -13.67 -9.21
N THR A 174 16.15 -14.16 -9.96
CA THR A 174 16.01 -14.40 -11.40
C THR A 174 15.50 -15.81 -11.63
N PHE A 175 14.41 -15.91 -12.37
CA PHE A 175 13.79 -17.17 -12.80
C PHE A 175 13.96 -17.35 -14.31
N THR A 176 13.93 -18.60 -14.76
CA THR A 176 14.08 -18.96 -16.17
C THR A 176 12.81 -19.69 -16.63
N LYS A 177 12.18 -19.22 -17.71
CA LYS A 177 11.02 -19.87 -18.32
C LYS A 177 11.35 -20.37 -19.71
N ASP A 178 10.89 -21.58 -20.01
CA ASP A 178 10.99 -22.20 -21.33
C ASP A 178 9.88 -21.65 -22.24
N ARG A 179 10.27 -21.16 -23.43
CA ARG A 179 9.37 -20.64 -24.46
C ARG A 179 9.25 -21.60 -25.65
N GLY A 180 9.57 -22.88 -25.43
CA GLY A 180 9.52 -23.93 -26.43
C GLY A 180 10.51 -23.66 -27.57
N SER A 181 10.01 -23.50 -28.79
CA SER A 181 10.87 -23.32 -29.97
C SER A 181 11.66 -21.99 -30.00
N TYR A 182 11.36 -21.05 -29.08
CA TYR A 182 12.03 -19.75 -28.97
C TYR A 182 13.09 -19.69 -27.85
N GLY A 183 13.39 -20.83 -27.20
CA GLY A 183 14.43 -20.94 -26.19
C GLY A 183 14.00 -20.53 -24.78
N TYR A 184 14.98 -20.38 -23.89
CA TYR A 184 14.80 -19.98 -22.50
C TYR A 184 14.97 -18.48 -22.34
N TYR A 185 14.12 -17.85 -21.55
CA TYR A 185 14.34 -16.48 -21.12
C TYR A 185 14.33 -16.31 -19.61
N ASN A 186 15.13 -15.34 -19.17
CA ASN A 186 15.26 -14.96 -17.78
C ASN A 186 14.36 -13.77 -17.47
N TYR A 187 13.66 -13.83 -16.33
CA TYR A 187 12.85 -12.75 -15.80
C TYR A 187 13.09 -12.64 -14.29
N GLN A 188 12.86 -11.45 -13.73
CA GLN A 188 13.11 -11.17 -12.32
C GLN A 188 11.79 -10.96 -11.58
N LEU A 189 11.63 -11.64 -10.46
CA LEU A 189 10.54 -11.44 -9.51
C LEU A 189 11.10 -11.06 -8.15
N LYS A 190 10.33 -10.26 -7.41
CA LYS A 190 10.56 -10.06 -5.98
C LYS A 190 10.05 -11.29 -5.24
N THR A 191 10.89 -11.83 -4.37
CA THR A 191 10.58 -12.94 -3.47
C THR A 191 10.46 -12.37 -2.07
N TYR A 192 9.33 -12.62 -1.43
CA TYR A 192 9.07 -12.22 -0.05
C TYR A 192 9.09 -13.45 0.84
N THR A 193 9.83 -13.36 1.96
CA THR A 193 9.65 -14.25 3.10
C THR A 193 8.91 -13.46 4.18
N ILE A 194 7.64 -13.76 4.37
CA ILE A 194 6.74 -13.02 5.28
C ILE A 194 6.61 -13.83 6.56
N GLU A 195 7.10 -13.31 7.68
CA GLU A 195 6.98 -13.92 9.00
C GLU A 195 5.61 -13.61 9.63
N LEU A 196 4.96 -14.63 10.17
CA LEU A 196 3.62 -14.58 10.73
C LEU A 196 3.64 -14.64 12.26
N ALA A 197 2.77 -13.86 12.90
CA ALA A 197 2.57 -13.90 14.35
C ALA A 197 2.00 -15.24 14.83
N GLN A 198 1.10 -15.81 14.03
CA GLN A 198 0.38 -17.06 14.31
C GLN A 198 0.76 -18.10 13.25
N PRO A 199 0.87 -19.39 13.63
CA PRO A 199 1.10 -20.46 12.65
C PRO A 199 -0.12 -20.63 11.74
N LEU A 200 0.12 -21.12 10.52
CA LEU A 200 -0.96 -21.51 9.61
C LEU A 200 -1.80 -22.64 10.21
N ALA A 201 -3.12 -22.51 10.16
CA ALA A 201 -4.05 -23.55 10.60
C ALA A 201 -4.35 -24.57 9.50
N PHE A 202 -4.22 -24.14 8.24
CA PHE A 202 -4.51 -24.93 7.05
C PHE A 202 -3.32 -24.94 6.09
N ASP A 203 -3.32 -25.90 5.18
CA ASP A 203 -2.37 -25.94 4.06
C ASP A 203 -2.88 -24.99 2.97
N PHE A 204 -1.99 -24.16 2.42
CA PHE A 204 -2.30 -23.25 1.30
C PHE A 204 -1.36 -23.55 0.13
N GLN A 205 -1.94 -23.72 -1.06
CA GLN A 205 -1.19 -24.03 -2.28
C GLN A 205 -1.06 -22.77 -3.16
N GLY A 206 0.16 -22.23 -3.22
CA GLY A 206 0.53 -21.14 -4.11
C GLY A 206 0.83 -21.59 -5.53
N SER A 207 1.10 -20.63 -6.40
CA SER A 207 1.51 -20.87 -7.78
C SER A 207 3.03 -20.90 -7.93
N ASP A 208 3.47 -21.50 -9.03
CA ASP A 208 4.86 -21.44 -9.47
C ASP A 208 5.19 -20.07 -10.08
N PRO A 209 6.47 -19.65 -10.06
CA PRO A 209 6.88 -18.36 -10.60
C PRO A 209 6.57 -18.30 -12.10
N ASP A 210 5.75 -17.32 -12.51
CA ASP A 210 5.43 -17.07 -13.92
C ASP A 210 5.57 -15.58 -14.25
N PRO A 211 6.10 -15.20 -15.43
CA PRO A 211 6.18 -13.81 -15.83
C PRO A 211 4.81 -13.15 -16.05
N THR A 212 3.73 -13.91 -16.26
CA THR A 212 2.38 -13.33 -16.37
C THR A 212 1.68 -13.14 -15.02
N GLY A 213 2.32 -13.53 -13.90
CA GLY A 213 1.77 -13.38 -12.55
C GLY A 213 1.23 -14.69 -11.96
N ASN A 214 0.22 -14.58 -11.09
CA ASN A 214 -0.36 -15.74 -10.40
C ASN A 214 -1.09 -16.67 -11.38
N LEU A 215 -0.63 -17.92 -11.48
CA LEU A 215 -1.28 -18.96 -12.28
C LEU A 215 -2.41 -19.70 -11.53
N ASN A 216 -2.46 -19.58 -10.20
CA ASN A 216 -3.48 -20.23 -9.39
C ASN A 216 -4.55 -19.20 -8.99
N SER A 217 -5.68 -19.18 -9.71
CA SER A 217 -6.81 -18.28 -9.41
C SER A 217 -7.53 -18.59 -8.11
N ASP A 218 -7.33 -19.80 -7.57
CA ASP A 218 -8.09 -20.32 -6.44
C ASP A 218 -7.48 -19.87 -5.12
N MET A 219 -6.17 -19.61 -5.10
CA MET A 219 -5.47 -19.08 -3.93
C MET A 219 -5.27 -17.56 -4.05
N LYS A 220 -5.86 -16.82 -3.11
CA LYS A 220 -5.79 -15.35 -3.04
C LYS A 220 -5.24 -14.88 -1.71
N ILE A 221 -4.41 -13.84 -1.79
CA ILE A 221 -4.02 -13.03 -0.64
C ILE A 221 -4.86 -11.76 -0.71
N LEU A 222 -5.73 -11.54 0.27
CA LEU A 222 -6.58 -10.35 0.33
C LEU A 222 -6.01 -9.37 1.34
N LYS A 223 -5.91 -8.11 0.92
CA LYS A 223 -5.74 -6.98 1.83
C LYS A 223 -6.95 -6.89 2.72
N THR A 224 -6.73 -6.44 3.94
CA THR A 224 -7.83 -6.22 4.86
C THR A 224 -8.18 -4.76 4.99
N GLN A 225 -9.48 -4.47 5.05
CA GLN A 225 -9.99 -3.17 5.44
C GLN A 225 -10.60 -3.24 6.83
N VAL A 226 -10.47 -2.14 7.57
CA VAL A 226 -11.18 -1.99 8.83
C VAL A 226 -12.64 -1.70 8.50
N ALA A 227 -13.52 -2.64 8.84
CA ALA A 227 -14.95 -2.36 8.83
C ALA A 227 -15.33 -1.68 10.15
N ASP A 228 -16.17 -0.65 10.08
CA ASP A 228 -16.73 0.04 11.25
C ASP A 228 -17.79 -0.86 11.94
N ALA A 229 -17.33 -1.99 12.50
CA ALA A 229 -18.20 -3.05 13.00
C ALA A 229 -18.67 -2.79 14.44
N ALA A 230 -17.89 -2.05 15.23
CA ALA A 230 -18.22 -1.78 16.63
C ALA A 230 -17.71 -0.41 17.10
N LYS A 231 -18.62 0.39 17.66
CA LYS A 231 -18.28 1.61 18.38
C LYS A 231 -17.91 1.23 19.82
N TYR A 232 -16.69 1.56 20.21
CA TYR A 232 -16.22 1.41 21.58
C TYR A 232 -16.39 2.73 22.33
N PHE A 233 -16.85 2.65 23.56
CA PHE A 233 -17.06 3.80 24.44
C PHE A 233 -16.16 3.66 25.67
N GLY A 234 -15.38 4.69 25.98
CA GLY A 234 -14.47 4.71 27.12
C GLY A 234 -14.38 6.11 27.73
N ALA A 235 -13.41 6.30 28.64
CA ALA A 235 -13.13 7.57 29.27
C ALA A 235 -11.65 7.94 29.11
N SER A 236 -11.38 9.20 28.73
CA SER A 236 -10.04 9.79 28.72
C SER A 236 -10.01 11.04 29.59
N PRO A 237 -8.94 11.27 30.36
CA PRO A 237 -8.73 12.55 31.03
C PRO A 237 -8.50 13.67 30.01
N LEU A 238 -8.72 14.90 30.47
CA LEU A 238 -8.40 16.13 29.73
C LEU A 238 -6.89 16.37 29.76
N ALA A 239 -6.30 16.64 28.61
CA ALA A 239 -4.87 16.99 28.50
C ALA A 239 -4.60 18.41 29.03
N ALA A 240 -5.59 19.30 28.91
CA ALA A 240 -5.54 20.66 29.43
C ALA A 240 -6.83 20.98 30.21
N PRO A 241 -6.76 21.79 31.28
CA PRO A 241 -7.96 22.22 32.01
C PRO A 241 -8.94 22.93 31.07
N ALA A 242 -10.18 22.48 31.02
CA ALA A 242 -11.25 23.10 30.23
C ALA A 242 -12.08 24.05 31.08
N ALA A 243 -12.45 25.22 30.54
CA ALA A 243 -13.30 26.20 31.20
C ALA A 243 -14.74 26.15 30.65
N VAL A 244 -15.70 26.65 31.45
CA VAL A 244 -17.10 26.79 31.04
C VAL A 244 -17.18 27.82 29.90
N GLY A 245 -17.56 27.37 28.71
CA GLY A 245 -17.66 28.20 27.50
C GLY A 245 -16.70 27.81 26.37
N ASP A 246 -15.73 26.92 26.65
CA ASP A 246 -14.82 26.41 25.62
C ASP A 246 -15.57 25.56 24.59
N ARG A 247 -15.32 25.83 23.31
CA ARG A 247 -15.94 25.10 22.18
C ARG A 247 -15.16 23.87 21.73
N THR A 248 -13.93 23.74 22.22
CA THR A 248 -13.02 22.64 21.89
C THR A 248 -12.32 22.21 23.16
N ILE A 249 -12.27 20.91 23.40
CA ILE A 249 -11.61 20.30 24.55
C ILE A 249 -10.55 19.34 24.05
N THR A 250 -9.35 19.44 24.61
CA THR A 250 -8.23 18.56 24.26
C THR A 250 -8.13 17.44 25.28
N VAL A 251 -8.25 16.20 24.83
CA VAL A 251 -8.13 14.98 25.64
C VAL A 251 -6.75 14.36 25.46
N GLU A 252 -6.28 13.61 26.45
CA GLU A 252 -4.95 12.99 26.39
C GLU A 252 -4.84 11.97 25.25
N ASN A 253 -5.84 11.10 25.10
CA ASN A 253 -5.88 10.13 24.00
C ASN A 253 -7.32 9.77 23.65
N VAL A 254 -7.61 9.63 22.35
CA VAL A 254 -8.91 9.15 21.86
C VAL A 254 -8.89 7.62 21.69
N PHE A 255 -7.70 7.02 21.62
CA PHE A 255 -7.51 5.59 21.44
C PHE A 255 -7.24 4.88 22.77
N ALA A 256 -7.77 3.66 22.88
CA ALA A 256 -7.50 2.75 23.97
C ALA A 256 -7.24 1.34 23.41
N PRO A 257 -6.26 0.60 23.94
CA PRO A 257 -5.99 -0.76 23.49
C PRO A 257 -7.14 -1.69 23.91
N LEU A 258 -7.66 -2.46 22.94
CA LEU A 258 -8.66 -3.49 23.18
C LEU A 258 -8.04 -4.81 23.63
N VAL A 259 -6.86 -5.12 23.10
CA VAL A 259 -6.05 -6.28 23.47
C VAL A 259 -4.67 -5.83 23.96
N PRO A 260 -4.10 -6.48 24.99
CA PRO A 260 -2.71 -6.28 25.35
C PRO A 260 -1.85 -6.65 24.14
N SER A 261 -1.16 -5.66 23.58
CA SER A 261 -0.25 -5.88 22.47
C SER A 261 1.09 -5.25 22.81
N ALA A 262 2.17 -5.93 22.43
CA ALA A 262 3.49 -5.33 22.46
C ALA A 262 3.53 -4.23 21.39
N GLN A 263 3.73 -3.00 21.82
CA GLN A 263 4.04 -1.90 20.92
C GLN A 263 5.52 -2.03 20.56
N SER A 264 5.82 -2.33 19.30
CA SER A 264 7.17 -2.22 18.77
C SER A 264 7.33 -0.82 18.20
N GLU A 265 8.21 -0.02 18.78
CA GLU A 265 8.63 1.24 18.20
C GLU A 265 9.74 0.95 17.18
N ASN A 266 9.45 1.21 15.91
CA ASN A 266 10.48 1.23 14.88
C ASN A 266 11.03 2.64 14.79
N ALA A 267 12.23 2.84 15.35
CA ALA A 267 12.97 4.08 15.19
C ALA A 267 13.51 4.15 13.75
N ILE A 268 12.87 4.96 12.92
CA ILE A 268 13.43 5.33 11.62
C ILE A 268 14.58 6.32 11.91
N THR A 269 15.81 5.82 11.86
CA THR A 269 17.03 6.61 12.12
C THR A 269 17.70 6.89 10.76
N ASP A 270 18.17 8.12 10.55
CA ASP A 270 18.92 8.53 9.34
C ASP A 270 18.19 8.34 8.00
N GLN A 271 16.85 8.42 7.97
CA GLN A 271 16.15 8.57 6.69
C GLN A 271 16.39 9.99 6.16
N ALA A 272 17.15 10.09 5.07
CA ALA A 272 17.40 11.36 4.41
C ALA A 272 16.07 11.99 3.95
N ALA A 273 15.85 13.25 4.31
CA ALA A 273 14.71 14.03 3.84
C ALA A 273 14.85 14.28 2.33
N GLY A 274 14.07 13.53 1.55
CA GLY A 274 14.06 13.58 0.09
C GLY A 274 14.97 12.51 -0.52
N ALA A 275 14.37 11.49 -1.14
CA ALA A 275 15.08 10.61 -2.05
C ALA A 275 15.75 11.45 -3.15
N GLN A 276 17.01 11.16 -3.50
CA GLN A 276 17.59 11.74 -4.72
C GLN A 276 16.92 11.05 -5.90
N ALA A 277 16.04 11.77 -6.60
CA ALA A 277 15.56 11.30 -7.89
C ALA A 277 16.70 11.52 -8.89
N ALA A 278 17.11 10.45 -9.58
CA ALA A 278 17.94 10.58 -10.78
C ALA A 278 17.04 11.16 -11.88
N ILE A 279 17.16 12.46 -12.16
CA ILE A 279 16.36 13.14 -13.17
C ILE A 279 17.14 13.14 -14.48
N ILE A 280 16.47 12.82 -15.58
CA ILE A 280 17.07 12.93 -16.91
C ILE A 280 16.76 14.32 -17.45
N ARG A 281 17.81 15.04 -17.83
CA ARG A 281 17.70 16.41 -18.36
C ARG A 281 18.27 16.49 -19.77
N PRO A 282 17.69 17.31 -20.68
CA PRO A 282 18.27 17.53 -21.99
C PRO A 282 19.71 18.06 -21.88
N ALA A 283 20.65 17.37 -22.50
CA ALA A 283 22.03 17.82 -22.66
C ALA A 283 22.20 18.77 -23.86
N SER A 284 21.21 18.81 -24.76
CA SER A 284 21.14 19.66 -25.95
C SER A 284 19.67 19.96 -26.27
N ASN A 285 19.37 21.11 -26.87
CA ASN A 285 18.03 21.40 -27.41
C ASN A 285 17.81 20.83 -28.82
N ASN A 286 18.88 20.42 -29.50
CA ASN A 286 18.79 19.82 -30.83
C ASN A 286 18.65 18.30 -30.73
N PRO A 287 17.68 17.70 -31.44
CA PRO A 287 17.57 16.25 -31.52
C PRO A 287 18.75 15.66 -32.29
N ILE A 288 19.15 14.45 -31.89
CA ILE A 288 20.11 13.61 -32.61
C ILE A 288 19.32 12.59 -33.41
N THR A 289 19.67 12.44 -34.68
CA THR A 289 19.10 11.42 -35.56
C THR A 289 20.17 10.38 -35.88
N ILE A 290 19.88 9.12 -35.54
CA ILE A 290 20.69 7.95 -35.90
C ILE A 290 19.94 7.21 -37.01
N SER A 291 20.42 7.32 -38.25
CA SER A 291 19.78 6.70 -39.42
C SER A 291 20.42 5.36 -39.80
N ASN A 292 19.65 4.52 -40.50
CA ASN A 292 20.10 3.25 -41.09
C ASN A 292 20.65 2.23 -40.08
N ILE A 293 20.04 2.16 -38.89
CA ILE A 293 20.39 1.13 -37.91
C ILE A 293 20.05 -0.23 -38.51
N SER A 294 21.09 -1.01 -38.82
CA SER A 294 21.01 -2.30 -39.50
C SER A 294 21.64 -3.44 -38.69
N GLY A 295 22.12 -3.15 -37.48
CA GLY A 295 22.61 -4.12 -36.50
C GLY A 295 21.86 -3.94 -35.20
N VAL A 296 20.72 -4.63 -35.07
CA VAL A 296 19.92 -4.66 -33.84
C VAL A 296 20.32 -5.90 -33.06
N THR A 297 20.71 -5.73 -31.80
CA THR A 297 20.98 -6.87 -30.93
C THR A 297 19.64 -7.50 -30.57
N THR A 298 19.43 -8.76 -30.93
CA THR A 298 18.25 -9.48 -30.47
C THR A 298 18.46 -9.90 -29.02
N GLY A 299 17.60 -9.44 -28.13
CA GLY A 299 17.63 -9.82 -26.74
C GLY A 299 17.19 -11.27 -26.52
N PRO A 300 17.39 -11.82 -25.31
CA PRO A 300 17.06 -13.20 -24.98
C PRO A 300 15.58 -13.55 -25.17
N ASN A 301 14.68 -12.55 -25.24
CA ASN A 301 13.23 -12.74 -25.28
C ASN A 301 12.66 -12.48 -26.68
N GLY A 302 13.51 -12.29 -27.69
CA GLY A 302 13.14 -11.97 -29.08
C GLY A 302 12.89 -10.48 -29.33
N GLU A 303 13.18 -9.61 -28.37
CA GLU A 303 13.14 -8.16 -28.54
C GLU A 303 14.28 -7.66 -29.43
N GLY A 304 14.02 -6.63 -30.22
CA GLY A 304 15.07 -5.83 -30.83
C GLY A 304 15.56 -4.80 -29.82
N ILE A 305 16.82 -4.90 -29.42
CA ILE A 305 17.47 -3.93 -28.52
C ILE A 305 18.18 -2.89 -29.39
N TYR A 306 17.68 -1.66 -29.33
CA TYR A 306 18.33 -0.51 -29.92
C TYR A 306 19.06 0.28 -28.85
N HIS A 307 20.31 0.64 -29.13
CA HIS A 307 21.12 1.47 -28.24
C HIS A 307 21.27 2.86 -28.85
N ALA A 308 20.76 3.88 -28.15
CA ALA A 308 20.97 5.28 -28.49
C ALA A 308 22.41 5.75 -28.15
N GLY A 309 23.12 5.01 -27.30
CA GLY A 309 24.49 5.31 -26.86
C GLY A 309 24.59 6.47 -25.85
N ARG A 310 23.48 7.12 -25.54
CA ARG A 310 23.31 8.18 -24.55
C ARG A 310 21.93 8.07 -23.92
N ALA A 311 21.75 8.63 -22.73
CA ALA A 311 20.43 8.76 -22.14
C ALA A 311 19.47 9.53 -23.08
N ILE A 312 18.19 9.23 -23.00
CA ILE A 312 17.14 9.79 -23.85
C ILE A 312 16.25 10.67 -22.97
N THR A 313 15.97 11.89 -23.39
CA THR A 313 15.00 12.74 -22.66
C THR A 313 13.59 12.14 -22.83
N PRO A 314 12.85 11.86 -21.74
CA PRO A 314 11.49 11.30 -21.82
C PRO A 314 10.56 12.11 -22.74
N GLY A 315 9.76 11.42 -23.55
CA GLY A 315 8.80 12.02 -24.48
C GLY A 315 9.39 12.60 -25.77
N THR A 316 10.70 12.48 -26.00
CA THR A 316 11.36 13.04 -27.20
C THR A 316 11.76 12.01 -28.25
N LEU A 317 11.62 10.72 -27.93
CA LEU A 317 12.04 9.64 -28.82
C LEU A 317 10.99 9.39 -29.92
N GLN A 318 11.47 9.37 -31.15
CA GLN A 318 10.72 8.98 -32.32
C GLN A 318 11.49 7.89 -33.08
N ILE A 319 10.80 6.82 -33.44
CA ILE A 319 11.32 5.69 -34.20
C ILE A 319 10.62 5.67 -35.55
N THR A 320 11.38 5.71 -36.64
CA THR A 320 10.83 5.69 -38.00
C THR A 320 11.55 4.64 -38.83
N GLY A 321 10.82 3.83 -39.60
CA GLY A 321 11.43 2.83 -40.48
C GLY A 321 10.40 2.04 -41.28
N SER A 322 10.87 0.97 -41.96
CA SER A 322 9.99 0.09 -42.75
C SER A 322 8.93 -0.65 -41.90
N ASN A 323 9.12 -0.69 -40.58
CA ASN A 323 8.22 -1.31 -39.60
C ASN A 323 7.22 -0.34 -38.97
N GLY A 324 7.07 0.88 -39.49
CA GLY A 324 6.18 1.91 -38.95
C GLY A 324 6.91 3.07 -38.26
N GLU A 325 6.11 4.04 -37.84
CA GLU A 325 6.49 5.25 -37.11
C GLU A 325 5.89 5.18 -35.71
N TYR A 326 6.74 5.34 -34.69
CA TYR A 326 6.36 5.26 -33.29
C TYR A 326 6.91 6.46 -32.52
N GLU A 327 6.11 7.00 -31.61
CA GLU A 327 6.48 8.09 -30.70
C GLU A 327 6.46 7.60 -29.26
N ASP A 328 7.37 8.14 -28.46
CA ASP A 328 7.48 7.82 -27.04
C ASP A 328 6.46 8.59 -26.20
N GLN A 329 5.68 7.85 -25.41
CA GLN A 329 4.74 8.36 -24.42
C GLN A 329 4.96 7.63 -23.09
N GLY A 330 5.76 8.23 -22.22
CA GLY A 330 5.93 7.77 -20.83
C GLY A 330 6.49 6.35 -20.69
N GLY A 331 7.51 6.02 -21.48
CA GLY A 331 8.22 4.73 -21.47
C GLY A 331 7.60 3.67 -22.36
N LYS A 332 6.48 4.00 -23.02
CA LYS A 332 5.82 3.18 -24.05
C LYS A 332 5.98 3.83 -25.42
N LEU A 333 6.00 2.99 -26.46
CA LEU A 333 6.04 3.44 -27.84
C LEU A 333 4.64 3.32 -28.45
N VAL A 334 4.08 4.44 -28.91
CA VAL A 334 2.75 4.51 -29.52
C VAL A 334 2.90 4.63 -31.03
N HIS A 335 2.15 3.85 -31.79
CA HIS A 335 2.18 3.91 -33.25
C HIS A 335 1.49 5.17 -33.79
N THR A 336 2.23 5.97 -34.55
CA THR A 336 1.75 7.24 -35.13
C THR A 336 1.49 7.12 -36.63
N GLY A 337 2.12 6.17 -37.34
CA GLY A 337 1.95 6.02 -38.79
C GLY A 337 2.65 4.82 -39.41
N GLY A 338 2.22 4.39 -40.61
CA GLY A 338 2.83 3.27 -41.32
C GLY A 338 2.27 1.89 -40.92
N SER A 339 3.13 0.87 -40.94
CA SER A 339 2.73 -0.51 -40.58
C SER A 339 2.85 -0.72 -39.08
N ASN A 340 1.76 -1.05 -38.38
CA ASN A 340 1.86 -1.40 -36.95
C ASN A 340 2.30 -2.86 -36.79
N ARG A 341 3.56 -3.05 -36.41
CA ARG A 341 4.13 -4.37 -36.12
C ARG A 341 4.63 -4.47 -34.68
N LEU A 342 4.71 -3.36 -33.96
CA LEU A 342 5.26 -3.30 -32.61
C LEU A 342 4.18 -3.70 -31.60
N ASP A 343 4.58 -4.47 -30.60
CA ASP A 343 3.78 -4.70 -29.41
C ASP A 343 3.99 -3.50 -28.46
N GLU A 344 3.04 -2.58 -28.51
CA GLU A 344 3.03 -1.31 -27.75
C GLU A 344 2.92 -1.54 -26.22
N GLU A 345 2.42 -2.70 -25.79
CA GLU A 345 2.22 -3.01 -24.37
C GLU A 345 3.49 -3.56 -23.72
N ASN A 346 4.25 -4.39 -24.45
CA ASN A 346 5.48 -5.02 -23.96
C ASN A 346 6.77 -4.26 -24.30
N SER A 347 6.73 -3.32 -25.26
CA SER A 347 7.90 -2.53 -25.63
C SER A 347 8.20 -1.46 -24.58
N ILE A 348 9.47 -1.35 -24.18
CA ILE A 348 9.90 -0.46 -23.10
C ILE A 348 11.08 0.41 -23.54
N VAL A 349 11.10 1.64 -23.04
CA VAL A 349 12.21 2.59 -23.21
C VAL A 349 12.89 2.78 -21.85
N ASP A 350 14.17 2.42 -21.76
CA ASP A 350 15.05 2.78 -20.65
C ASP A 350 15.77 4.09 -21.00
N TYR A 351 15.25 5.18 -20.44
CA TYR A 351 15.77 6.51 -20.66
C TYR A 351 17.17 6.73 -20.09
N VAL A 352 17.55 6.04 -19.00
CA VAL A 352 18.83 6.24 -18.31
C VAL A 352 19.95 5.63 -19.13
N ASN A 353 19.77 4.37 -19.53
CA ASN A 353 20.77 3.64 -20.31
C ASN A 353 20.67 3.95 -21.82
N GLY A 354 19.60 4.63 -22.25
CA GLY A 354 19.35 4.91 -23.66
C GLY A 354 19.08 3.63 -24.45
N GLU A 355 18.38 2.68 -23.82
CA GLU A 355 18.10 1.37 -24.39
C GLU A 355 16.61 1.26 -24.71
N ILE A 356 16.30 0.86 -25.93
CA ILE A 356 14.93 0.66 -26.39
C ILE A 356 14.76 -0.82 -26.67
N ARG A 357 13.84 -1.46 -25.94
CA ARG A 357 13.46 -2.86 -26.17
C ARG A 357 12.13 -2.88 -26.89
N ALA A 358 12.19 -3.17 -28.18
CA ALA A 358 11.03 -3.22 -29.05
C ALA A 358 10.67 -4.67 -29.39
N PHE A 359 9.42 -5.05 -29.13
CA PHE A 359 8.90 -6.36 -29.54
C PHE A 359 8.14 -6.21 -30.85
N TYR A 360 8.56 -6.92 -31.90
CA TYR A 360 7.88 -6.89 -33.20
C TYR A 360 7.18 -8.22 -33.49
N SER A 361 5.94 -8.14 -33.95
CA SER A 361 5.18 -9.26 -34.52
C SER A 361 5.89 -9.78 -35.78
N GLY A 362 6.33 -11.05 -35.72
CA GLY A 362 7.11 -11.69 -36.79
C GLY A 362 8.63 -11.70 -36.58
N GLY A 363 9.12 -11.28 -35.42
CA GLY A 363 10.54 -11.29 -35.06
C GLY A 363 11.24 -9.95 -35.29
N SER A 364 12.33 -9.71 -34.56
CA SER A 364 13.17 -8.50 -34.64
C SER A 364 14.02 -8.52 -35.91
N ALA A 365 13.38 -8.39 -37.07
CA ALA A 365 14.07 -8.35 -38.35
C ALA A 365 14.75 -6.98 -38.53
N SER A 366 16.00 -7.03 -38.97
CA SER A 366 16.88 -5.88 -39.16
C SER A 366 16.43 -5.08 -40.39
N TYR A 367 15.56 -4.10 -40.18
CA TYR A 367 15.18 -3.13 -41.20
C TYR A 367 15.82 -1.79 -40.86
N GLY A 368 16.27 -1.04 -41.88
CA GLY A 368 16.85 0.28 -41.72
C GLY A 368 15.93 1.19 -40.91
N THR A 369 16.23 1.32 -39.63
CA THR A 369 15.44 2.08 -38.66
C THR A 369 16.19 3.36 -38.33
N THR A 370 15.44 4.46 -38.20
CA THR A 370 15.96 5.77 -37.82
C THR A 370 15.39 6.15 -36.46
N LEU A 371 16.28 6.44 -35.51
CA LEU A 371 15.93 6.95 -34.19
C LEU A 371 16.21 8.44 -34.14
N THR A 372 15.24 9.23 -33.74
CA THR A 372 15.40 10.67 -33.48
C THR A 372 15.05 10.92 -32.02
N PHE A 373 15.95 11.52 -31.24
CA PHE A 373 15.71 11.80 -29.82
C PHE A 373 16.56 12.97 -29.32
N VAL A 374 16.15 13.60 -28.21
CA VAL A 374 16.97 14.62 -27.54
C VAL A 374 17.87 13.94 -26.51
N PRO A 375 19.22 14.08 -26.62
CA PRO A 375 20.14 13.41 -25.69
C PRO A 375 19.96 13.96 -24.28
N GLY A 376 19.84 13.05 -23.32
CA GLY A 376 19.73 13.34 -21.90
C GLY A 376 21.06 13.21 -21.15
N ALA A 377 21.13 13.82 -19.98
CA ALA A 377 22.14 13.61 -18.96
C ALA A 377 21.43 13.37 -17.61
N VAL A 378 21.92 12.39 -16.86
CA VAL A 378 21.39 12.08 -15.52
C VAL A 378 21.94 13.09 -14.53
N VAL A 379 21.05 13.82 -13.86
CA VAL A 379 21.39 14.77 -12.81
C VAL A 379 20.70 14.33 -11.53
N ASN A 380 21.49 14.03 -10.51
CA ASN A 380 20.96 13.78 -9.16
C ASN A 380 20.59 15.13 -8.55
N GLN A 381 19.31 15.28 -8.21
CA GLN A 381 18.81 16.48 -7.58
C GLN A 381 18.04 16.15 -6.30
N GLN A 382 18.05 17.08 -5.34
CA GLN A 382 17.20 16.99 -4.18
C GLN A 382 15.74 17.18 -4.58
N THR A 383 14.92 16.18 -4.26
CA THR A 383 13.48 16.20 -4.50
C THR A 383 12.81 17.28 -3.66
N LYS A 384 11.96 18.09 -4.28
CA LYS A 384 11.07 19.04 -3.60
C LYS A 384 9.89 18.29 -3.04
N GLN A 385 9.43 18.69 -1.86
CA GLN A 385 8.28 18.07 -1.21
C GLN A 385 7.33 19.15 -0.71
N ALA A 386 6.04 18.85 -0.76
CA ALA A 386 4.97 19.61 -0.15
C ALA A 386 3.99 18.65 0.50
N SER A 387 3.36 19.09 1.60
CA SER A 387 2.29 18.34 2.23
C SER A 387 0.95 19.07 2.10
N LEU A 388 -0.11 18.29 1.98
CA LEU A 388 -1.50 18.75 1.97
C LEU A 388 -2.23 18.10 3.14
N GLU A 389 -2.72 18.92 4.07
CA GLU A 389 -3.37 18.43 5.28
C GLU A 389 -4.76 17.85 4.99
N VAL A 390 -5.00 16.63 5.49
CA VAL A 390 -6.30 15.96 5.45
C VAL A 390 -6.97 16.10 6.80
N ASN A 391 -7.96 16.99 6.92
CA ASN A 391 -8.81 17.12 8.09
C ASN A 391 -10.27 16.77 7.74
N GLN A 392 -11.16 16.76 8.73
CA GLN A 392 -12.56 16.36 8.53
C GLN A 392 -13.33 17.23 7.53
N GLN A 393 -12.85 18.44 7.23
CA GLN A 393 -13.47 19.37 6.27
C GLN A 393 -12.83 19.28 4.88
N THR A 394 -11.53 18.97 4.80
CA THR A 394 -10.78 18.88 3.54
C THR A 394 -10.68 17.47 2.97
N ARG A 395 -11.11 16.45 3.73
CA ARG A 395 -11.13 15.04 3.31
C ARG A 395 -11.95 14.84 2.02
N SER A 396 -11.24 14.64 0.91
CA SER A 396 -11.78 14.46 -0.43
C SER A 396 -11.01 13.37 -1.17
N LEU A 397 -11.62 12.81 -2.24
CA LEU A 397 -10.94 11.91 -3.17
C LEU A 397 -10.14 12.68 -4.23
N THR A 398 -10.60 13.85 -4.66
CA THR A 398 -9.94 14.65 -5.69
C THR A 398 -9.21 15.82 -5.07
N TRP A 399 -7.97 16.02 -5.53
CA TRP A 399 -7.05 17.04 -5.05
C TRP A 399 -6.37 17.74 -6.23
N VAL A 400 -6.11 19.02 -6.04
CA VAL A 400 -5.37 19.85 -7.00
C VAL A 400 -4.19 20.48 -6.26
N PHE A 401 -3.02 20.42 -6.87
CA PHE A 401 -1.78 20.99 -6.36
C PHE A 401 -1.01 21.65 -7.49
N GLN A 402 -0.24 22.70 -7.20
CA GLN A 402 0.65 23.33 -8.17
C GLN A 402 2.09 23.16 -7.72
N THR A 403 2.89 22.53 -8.57
CA THR A 403 4.32 22.33 -8.31
C THR A 403 5.09 23.61 -8.55
N GLU A 404 5.76 24.10 -7.50
CA GLU A 404 6.60 25.29 -7.55
C GLU A 404 7.97 25.00 -6.94
N PRO A 405 9.04 24.96 -7.74
CA PRO A 405 9.11 25.13 -9.20
C PRO A 405 8.45 23.98 -9.98
N LYS A 406 8.13 24.21 -11.27
CA LYS A 406 7.45 23.23 -12.14
C LYS A 406 8.14 21.86 -12.12
N ALA A 407 7.36 20.79 -12.02
CA ALA A 407 7.87 19.43 -12.08
C ALA A 407 8.58 19.09 -13.40
N ALA A 408 9.67 18.32 -13.29
CA ALA A 408 10.33 17.65 -14.41
C ALA A 408 9.59 16.35 -14.76
N GLU A 409 9.72 15.92 -16.01
CA GLU A 409 9.07 14.71 -16.53
C GLU A 409 9.49 13.45 -15.75
N ALA A 410 8.52 12.59 -15.42
CA ALA A 410 8.70 11.30 -14.74
C ALA A 410 9.28 11.40 -13.31
N THR A 411 9.08 12.53 -12.62
CA THR A 411 9.63 12.74 -11.26
C THR A 411 8.59 12.88 -10.17
N LEU A 412 7.32 13.12 -10.51
CA LEU A 412 6.30 13.42 -9.52
C LEU A 412 5.76 12.13 -8.88
N THR A 413 5.70 12.13 -7.55
CA THR A 413 5.05 11.11 -6.74
C THR A 413 4.09 11.75 -5.75
N VAL A 414 2.96 11.07 -5.49
CA VAL A 414 1.99 11.46 -4.47
C VAL A 414 1.78 10.27 -3.55
N GLU A 415 2.06 10.46 -2.27
CA GLU A 415 1.90 9.46 -1.22
C GLU A 415 0.79 9.91 -0.26
N TYR A 416 -0.10 9.00 0.10
CA TYR A 416 -1.18 9.31 1.04
C TYR A 416 -1.50 8.10 1.90
N ARG A 417 -2.11 8.37 3.06
CA ARG A 417 -2.56 7.32 3.98
C ARG A 417 -4.06 7.15 3.91
N ALA A 418 -4.51 5.92 3.72
CA ALA A 418 -5.91 5.56 3.84
C ALA A 418 -6.03 4.24 4.60
N GLN A 419 -6.97 4.17 5.53
CA GLN A 419 -7.24 2.99 6.36
C GLN A 419 -5.97 2.45 7.06
N GLY A 420 -5.07 3.35 7.46
CA GLY A 420 -3.82 2.99 8.13
C GLY A 420 -2.67 2.56 7.22
N SER A 421 -2.88 2.39 5.91
CA SER A 421 -1.87 1.95 4.93
C SER A 421 -1.43 3.10 4.02
N TRP A 422 -0.19 3.03 3.52
CA TRP A 422 0.33 3.96 2.50
C TRP A 422 -0.10 3.55 1.09
N TYR A 423 -0.44 4.54 0.29
CA TYR A 423 -0.82 4.43 -1.11
C TYR A 423 0.05 5.39 -1.94
N LEU A 424 0.39 5.00 -3.16
CA LEU A 424 1.34 5.72 -4.01
C LEU A 424 0.82 5.93 -5.44
N ILE A 425 0.88 7.17 -5.90
CA ILE A 425 0.60 7.59 -7.27
C ILE A 425 1.91 8.14 -7.88
N ARG A 426 2.21 7.79 -9.14
CA ARG A 426 3.41 8.22 -9.85
C ARG A 426 3.11 8.77 -11.24
N ASP A 427 3.90 9.75 -11.63
CA ASP A 427 3.98 10.26 -13.00
C ASP A 427 4.74 9.31 -13.93
N ASN A 428 4.19 9.05 -15.11
CA ASN A 428 4.81 8.22 -16.14
C ASN A 428 5.75 8.98 -17.08
N GLY A 429 5.85 10.31 -16.99
CA GLY A 429 6.65 11.13 -17.90
C GLY A 429 5.88 11.71 -19.10
N GLY A 430 4.65 11.26 -19.31
CA GLY A 430 3.70 11.79 -20.30
C GLY A 430 2.67 12.75 -19.69
N GLY A 431 2.77 13.05 -18.40
CA GLY A 431 1.79 13.88 -17.69
C GLY A 431 0.54 13.12 -17.25
N GLU A 432 0.56 11.78 -17.29
CA GLU A 432 -0.49 10.94 -16.73
C GLU A 432 0.01 10.31 -15.43
N LEU A 433 -0.85 10.33 -14.41
CA LEU A 433 -0.57 9.77 -13.10
C LEU A 433 -1.28 8.43 -12.95
N SER A 434 -0.54 7.44 -12.46
CA SER A 434 -1.02 6.05 -12.29
C SER A 434 -0.53 5.44 -10.98
N GLY A 435 -1.13 4.30 -10.59
CA GLY A 435 -0.85 3.60 -9.34
C GLY A 435 -2.11 3.49 -8.49
N ASP A 436 -2.00 3.85 -7.21
CA ASP A 436 -3.10 3.88 -6.25
C ASP A 436 -4.01 5.11 -6.40
N GLY A 437 -4.33 5.44 -7.65
CA GLY A 437 -5.06 6.62 -8.03
C GLY A 437 -4.79 6.96 -9.48
N THR A 438 -5.49 7.98 -9.96
CA THR A 438 -5.39 8.45 -11.34
C THR A 438 -5.28 9.96 -11.35
N GLY A 439 -4.71 10.52 -12.41
CA GLY A 439 -4.61 11.96 -12.52
C GLY A 439 -3.80 12.43 -13.71
N THR A 440 -3.60 13.73 -13.76
CA THR A 440 -2.79 14.37 -14.77
C THR A 440 -1.86 15.41 -14.16
N LEU A 441 -0.72 15.59 -14.79
CA LEU A 441 0.28 16.62 -14.53
C LEU A 441 0.53 17.39 -15.83
N ASP A 442 0.24 18.68 -15.80
CA ASP A 442 0.62 19.59 -16.88
C ASP A 442 2.00 20.18 -16.58
N TYR A 443 3.04 19.71 -17.28
CA TYR A 443 4.41 20.22 -17.12
C TYR A 443 4.59 21.69 -17.53
N ALA A 444 3.70 22.24 -18.36
CA ALA A 444 3.78 23.63 -18.79
C ALA A 444 3.35 24.57 -17.66
N THR A 445 2.32 24.21 -16.88
CA THR A 445 1.83 25.01 -15.75
C THR A 445 2.36 24.55 -14.40
N GLY A 446 2.76 23.28 -14.28
CA GLY A 446 3.06 22.62 -13.00
C GLY A 446 1.81 22.13 -12.26
N THR A 447 0.63 22.21 -12.87
CA THR A 447 -0.65 21.84 -12.24
C THR A 447 -0.81 20.34 -12.20
N VAL A 448 -1.09 19.82 -11.03
CA VAL A 448 -1.36 18.41 -10.74
C VAL A 448 -2.81 18.29 -10.33
N ASN A 449 -3.57 17.43 -11.01
CA ASN A 449 -4.92 17.05 -10.61
C ASN A 449 -4.96 15.54 -10.45
N PHE A 450 -5.23 15.07 -9.23
CA PHE A 450 -5.21 13.64 -8.93
C PHE A 450 -6.43 13.23 -8.11
N THR A 451 -6.87 11.99 -8.35
CA THR A 451 -7.94 11.32 -7.64
C THR A 451 -7.38 10.08 -6.95
N LEU A 452 -7.54 10.03 -5.64
CA LEU A 452 -7.08 8.96 -4.77
C LEU A 452 -7.96 7.72 -4.97
N ALA A 453 -7.39 6.52 -4.90
CA ALA A 453 -8.15 5.27 -4.96
C ALA A 453 -8.98 5.00 -3.70
N ALA A 454 -8.62 5.62 -2.58
CA ALA A 454 -9.32 5.49 -1.30
C ALA A 454 -9.37 6.82 -0.55
N LEU A 455 -10.41 7.00 0.27
CA LEU A 455 -10.60 8.24 1.02
C LEU A 455 -9.53 8.38 2.13
N PRO A 456 -8.68 9.41 2.09
CA PRO A 456 -7.50 9.51 2.96
C PRO A 456 -7.91 9.69 4.43
N ASP A 457 -7.09 9.24 5.37
CA ASP A 457 -7.42 9.27 6.79
C ASP A 457 -7.38 10.70 7.35
N ALA A 458 -8.38 11.08 8.14
CA ALA A 458 -8.40 12.40 8.78
C ALA A 458 -7.28 12.52 9.83
N GLY A 459 -6.59 13.66 9.87
CA GLY A 459 -5.40 13.90 10.68
C GLY A 459 -4.10 13.42 10.04
N THR A 460 -4.10 13.07 8.75
CA THR A 460 -2.90 12.70 7.99
C THR A 460 -2.55 13.74 6.93
N GLU A 461 -1.41 13.57 6.27
CA GLU A 461 -0.96 14.44 5.18
C GLU A 461 -0.83 13.65 3.88
N ILE A 462 -1.19 14.29 2.77
CA ILE A 462 -0.81 13.83 1.43
C ILE A 462 0.52 14.48 1.10
N ILE A 463 1.53 13.66 0.78
CA ILE A 463 2.88 14.11 0.47
C ILE A 463 3.04 14.11 -1.05
N VAL A 464 3.30 15.28 -1.62
CA VAL A 464 3.63 15.43 -3.04
C VAL A 464 5.12 15.70 -3.16
N ALA A 465 5.83 14.86 -3.90
CA ALA A 465 7.27 14.98 -4.13
C ALA A 465 7.56 15.09 -5.62
N TRP A 466 8.49 15.97 -6.03
CA TRP A 466 8.84 16.16 -7.43
C TRP A 466 10.26 16.70 -7.63
N GLY A 467 10.83 16.43 -8.81
CA GLY A 467 12.06 17.07 -9.27
C GLY A 467 11.76 18.37 -10.00
N GLU A 468 12.56 19.42 -9.85
CA GLU A 468 12.30 20.69 -10.53
C GLU A 468 12.75 20.68 -11.99
N LYS A 469 12.06 21.41 -12.87
CA LYS A 469 12.46 21.55 -14.27
C LYS A 469 13.56 22.59 -14.49
N GLN A 470 13.63 23.65 -13.69
CA GLN A 470 14.44 24.86 -13.99
C GLN A 470 15.86 24.93 -13.38
N GLY A 471 16.41 23.85 -12.81
CA GLY A 471 17.69 23.90 -12.08
C GLY A 471 18.99 23.86 -12.88
N THR A 472 18.95 23.68 -14.21
CA THR A 472 20.16 23.46 -15.02
C THR A 472 20.15 24.28 -16.30
N VAL A 473 21.24 25.00 -16.56
CA VAL A 473 21.49 25.70 -17.83
C VAL A 473 22.25 24.76 -18.75
N ILE A 474 21.77 24.57 -19.98
CA ILE A 474 22.56 23.98 -21.04
C ILE A 474 23.56 25.06 -21.47
N GLU A 475 24.79 24.98 -20.97
CA GLU A 475 25.88 25.81 -21.46
C GLU A 475 26.08 25.52 -22.95
N ALA A 476 26.12 26.55 -23.79
CA ALA A 476 26.45 26.42 -25.21
C ALA A 476 27.94 26.08 -25.36
N GLY A 477 28.33 24.86 -25.02
CA GLY A 477 29.67 24.31 -25.21
C GLY A 477 29.88 23.90 -26.67
N ALA A 478 31.10 24.16 -27.17
CA ALA A 478 31.51 24.10 -28.57
C ALA A 478 30.92 22.93 -29.39
N THR A 479 30.54 23.24 -30.63
CA THR A 479 30.20 22.26 -31.67
C THR A 479 31.28 21.17 -31.71
N ILE A 480 31.00 19.99 -31.17
CA ILE A 480 31.88 18.83 -31.35
C ILE A 480 31.58 18.32 -32.77
N PRO A 481 32.53 18.42 -33.73
CA PRO A 481 32.29 18.02 -35.11
C PRO A 481 32.35 16.51 -35.30
N ASP A 482 32.71 15.75 -34.27
CA ASP A 482 32.85 14.31 -34.37
C ASP A 482 31.49 13.63 -34.26
N THR A 483 31.02 13.18 -35.42
CA THR A 483 30.00 12.14 -35.53
C THR A 483 30.55 10.89 -34.83
N PRO A 484 29.89 10.33 -33.80
CA PRO A 484 30.38 9.14 -33.12
C PRO A 484 30.48 8.00 -34.14
N THR A 485 31.69 7.59 -34.45
CA THR A 485 31.97 6.44 -35.33
C THR A 485 32.40 5.27 -34.45
N ILE A 486 31.57 4.23 -34.39
CA ILE A 486 31.94 2.97 -33.76
C ILE A 486 32.88 2.24 -34.73
N ARG A 487 34.18 2.21 -34.43
CA ARG A 487 35.14 1.32 -35.11
C ARG A 487 35.17 -0.01 -34.38
N PHE A 488 34.73 -1.07 -35.06
CA PHE A 488 35.07 -2.43 -34.67
C PHE A 488 36.47 -2.75 -35.22
N GLU A 489 37.47 -2.81 -34.36
CA GLU A 489 38.73 -3.49 -34.71
C GLU A 489 38.54 -4.99 -34.45
N VAL A 490 38.45 -5.75 -35.53
CA VAL A 490 38.55 -7.22 -35.47
C VAL A 490 40.03 -7.52 -35.27
N GLY A 491 40.41 -7.97 -34.07
CA GLY A 491 41.77 -8.41 -33.79
C GLY A 491 42.18 -9.51 -34.77
N GLU A 492 43.29 -9.30 -35.47
CA GLU A 492 43.85 -10.28 -36.40
C GLU A 492 44.04 -11.63 -35.70
N THR A 493 43.53 -12.69 -36.32
CA THR A 493 43.87 -14.06 -35.98
C THR A 493 45.35 -14.27 -36.24
N VAL A 494 46.13 -14.43 -35.17
CA VAL A 494 47.51 -14.90 -35.27
C VAL A 494 47.47 -16.35 -35.77
N THR A 495 47.63 -16.54 -37.09
CA THR A 495 48.01 -17.83 -37.67
C THR A 495 49.40 -18.18 -37.17
N GLY A 496 49.52 -19.38 -36.58
CA GLY A 496 50.70 -19.86 -35.88
C GLY A 496 51.92 -20.19 -36.73
#